data_AF-A0AAD9MWP7-F1
#
_entry.id   AF-A0AAD9MWP7-F1
#
_cell.length_a   1.000
_cell.length_b   1.000
_cell.length_c   1.000
_cell.angle_alpha   90.00
_cell.angle_beta   90.00
_cell.angle_gamma   90.00
#
_symmetry.space_group_name_H-M   'P 1'
#
loop_
_entity.id
_entity.type
_entity.pdbx_description
1 polymer ?
#
loop_
_entity_poly.entity_id
_entity_poly.type
_entity_poly.pdbx_seq_one_letter_code
_entity_poly.pdbx_strand_id
1 'polypeptide(L)'
;MHKLKNTYIYAAILWMFISCSKLVVIKFHGLQPDNITNLNDDLIATCSRFATDKHQYTQIFKKVNCSNDRMSVTLIGQDMNCTDSIYVVGLTGSDAGKANNKWKTCLSRWQTTTDDNVDWCIYDCTCTGGCEELMVLRWPNILTSSSFTLCDISYHCNGYCSDQSVCYIYGEGSWDEGIAFCQRLHPNARMIKEMSAEEGSKHIAETVRAGYVDYWIGGRRPPNGGTNDFYWNSSHDRLVYTKWLQGQPYKGSSDADCIIVTKRFGWGWDDSSCLMSSMYMCKVAIDQ
;
A
#
# COMPACT_ATOMS: atom_id res chain seq x y z
N MET A 1 68.44 -2.45 3.08
CA MET A 1 67.18 -2.63 3.84
C MET A 1 66.35 -1.37 3.71
N HIS A 2 65.49 -1.27 2.70
CA HIS A 2 64.50 -0.20 2.57
C HIS A 2 63.11 -0.79 2.88
N LYS A 3 62.49 -0.36 3.99
CA LYS A 3 61.09 -0.67 4.28
C LYS A 3 60.21 0.33 3.55
N LEU A 4 59.53 -0.11 2.50
CA LEU A 4 58.37 0.56 1.90
C LEU A 4 57.25 0.59 2.94
N LYS A 5 56.79 1.79 3.30
CA LYS A 5 55.56 1.97 4.09
C LYS A 5 54.37 1.82 3.14
N ASN A 6 53.57 0.79 3.36
CA ASN A 6 52.28 0.60 2.69
C ASN A 6 51.33 1.74 3.08
N THR A 7 50.96 2.54 2.09
CA THR A 7 49.84 3.49 2.18
C THR A 7 48.57 2.71 1.85
N TYR A 8 47.72 2.47 2.84
CA TYR A 8 46.39 1.91 2.63
C TYR A 8 45.45 3.02 2.15
N ILE A 9 44.99 2.92 0.91
CA ILE A 9 43.90 3.76 0.38
C ILE A 9 42.59 3.15 0.89
N TYR A 10 41.95 3.82 1.84
CA TYR A 10 40.57 3.50 2.23
C TYR A 10 39.64 3.93 1.09
N ALA A 11 39.25 2.97 0.24
CA ALA A 11 38.13 3.15 -0.67
C ALA A 11 36.84 3.10 0.16
N ALA A 12 36.32 4.27 0.54
CA ALA A 12 34.97 4.38 1.06
C ALA A 12 34.00 4.00 -0.05
N ILE A 13 33.47 2.78 -0.01
CA ILE A 13 32.34 2.35 -0.83
C ILE A 13 31.15 3.15 -0.31
N LEU A 14 30.87 4.27 -0.97
CA LEU A 14 29.65 5.03 -0.79
C LEU A 14 28.51 4.13 -1.26
N TRP A 15 27.77 3.56 -0.31
CA TRP A 15 26.48 2.95 -0.57
C TRP A 15 25.55 4.06 -1.03
N MET A 16 25.52 4.31 -2.35
CA MET A 16 24.38 4.96 -2.97
C MET A 16 23.21 4.00 -2.79
N PHE A 17 22.39 4.26 -1.78
CA PHE A 17 21.01 3.82 -1.81
C PHE A 17 20.43 4.43 -3.08
N ILE A 18 20.33 3.64 -4.14
CA ILE A 18 19.41 3.91 -5.23
C ILE A 18 18.04 3.68 -4.59
N SER A 19 17.58 4.67 -3.83
CA SER A 19 16.15 4.92 -3.71
C SER A 19 15.72 5.05 -5.16
N CYS A 20 15.06 4.01 -5.67
CA CYS A 20 14.29 4.10 -6.89
C CYS A 20 13.16 5.09 -6.55
N SER A 21 13.48 6.39 -6.57
CA SER A 21 12.49 7.44 -6.50
C SER A 21 11.62 7.15 -7.69
N LYS A 22 10.42 6.63 -7.42
CA LYS A 22 9.38 6.46 -8.42
C LYS A 22 9.21 7.85 -9.02
N LEU A 23 9.83 8.08 -10.18
CA LEU A 23 9.74 9.36 -10.86
C LEU A 23 8.32 9.45 -11.37
N VAL A 24 7.43 9.98 -10.55
CA VAL A 24 6.07 10.24 -10.96
C VAL A 24 6.14 11.40 -11.93
N VAL A 25 5.90 11.10 -13.21
CA VAL A 25 5.67 12.14 -14.20
C VAL A 25 4.25 12.62 -14.00
N ILE A 26 4.07 13.58 -13.09
CA ILE A 26 2.78 14.22 -12.91
C ILE A 26 2.59 15.24 -14.02
N LYS A 27 1.70 14.89 -14.96
CA LYS A 27 1.21 15.85 -15.95
C LYS A 27 -0.03 16.51 -15.39
N PHE A 28 -0.09 17.83 -15.52
CA PHE A 28 -1.23 18.61 -15.11
C PHE A 28 -1.90 19.24 -16.32
N HIS A 29 -3.21 19.08 -16.39
CA HIS A 29 -4.06 19.94 -17.22
C HIS A 29 -5.03 20.66 -16.29
N GLY A 30 -4.98 22.00 -16.30
CA GLY A 30 -5.74 22.84 -15.37
C GLY A 30 -4.84 23.43 -14.28
N LEU A 31 -5.26 23.29 -13.02
CA LEU A 31 -4.54 23.84 -11.86
C LEU A 31 -3.21 23.15 -11.62
N GLN A 32 -2.21 23.92 -11.22
CA GLN A 32 -0.92 23.43 -10.77
C GLN A 32 -0.91 23.39 -9.24
N PRO A 33 -0.24 22.41 -8.62
CA PRO A 33 0.02 22.43 -7.18
C PRO A 33 0.97 23.57 -6.83
N ASP A 34 0.88 24.06 -5.60
CA ASP A 34 1.89 24.95 -5.02
C ASP A 34 3.28 24.30 -4.92
N ASN A 35 3.34 22.99 -4.65
CA ASN A 35 4.58 22.22 -4.63
C ASN A 35 4.41 20.81 -5.19
N ILE A 36 4.96 20.53 -6.37
CA ILE A 36 4.89 19.20 -7.01
C ILE A 36 5.70 18.12 -6.27
N THR A 37 6.75 18.49 -5.52
CA THR A 37 7.63 17.49 -4.89
C THR A 37 6.92 16.72 -3.79
N ASN A 38 5.96 17.35 -3.12
CA ASN A 38 5.20 16.74 -2.03
C ASN A 38 4.30 15.60 -2.52
N LEU A 39 3.92 15.57 -3.81
CA LEU A 39 3.13 14.47 -4.37
C LEU A 39 3.97 13.23 -4.73
N ASN A 40 5.29 13.32 -4.58
CA ASN A 40 6.26 12.30 -5.01
C ASN A 40 7.06 11.70 -3.85
N ASP A 41 6.91 12.20 -2.63
CA ASP A 41 7.68 11.74 -1.48
C ASP A 41 7.02 10.56 -0.74
N ASP A 42 5.83 10.11 -1.18
CA ASP A 42 5.03 9.04 -0.59
C ASP A 42 4.76 9.24 0.93
N LEU A 43 4.88 10.48 1.44
CA LEU A 43 4.66 10.83 2.84
C LEU A 43 3.28 11.48 3.01
N ILE A 44 2.51 11.00 3.99
CA ILE A 44 1.16 11.53 4.27
C ILE A 44 1.20 12.94 4.87
N ALA A 45 2.33 13.32 5.47
CA ALA A 45 2.51 14.61 6.15
C ALA A 45 2.81 15.78 5.20
N THR A 46 3.15 15.49 3.94
CA THR A 46 3.54 16.47 2.93
C THR A 46 2.41 16.59 1.92
N CYS A 47 1.82 17.77 1.85
CA CYS A 47 0.65 18.02 1.01
C CYS A 47 0.90 19.16 0.02
N SER A 48 0.20 19.10 -1.10
CA SER A 48 0.17 20.15 -2.11
C SER A 48 -1.22 20.73 -2.23
N ARG A 49 -1.31 22.05 -2.22
CA ARG A 49 -2.57 22.77 -2.38
C ARG A 49 -2.81 23.13 -3.84
N PHE A 50 -4.01 22.85 -4.31
CA PHE A 50 -4.55 23.30 -5.58
C PHE A 50 -5.56 24.40 -5.28
N ALA A 51 -5.20 25.66 -5.51
CA ALA A 51 -6.03 26.81 -5.18
C ALA A 51 -6.54 27.53 -6.42
N THR A 52 -7.82 27.90 -6.42
CA THR A 52 -8.43 28.70 -7.50
C THR A 52 -9.68 29.43 -7.00
N ASP A 53 -9.93 30.60 -7.61
CA ASP A 53 -11.16 31.38 -7.48
C ASP A 53 -12.10 31.18 -8.68
N LYS A 54 -11.76 30.28 -9.61
CA LYS A 54 -12.51 29.96 -10.82
C LYS A 54 -12.94 28.52 -10.84
N HIS A 55 -14.05 28.25 -11.51
CA HIS A 55 -14.50 26.89 -11.78
C HIS A 55 -13.57 26.24 -12.82
N GLN A 56 -12.64 25.40 -12.37
CA GLN A 56 -11.64 24.76 -13.21
C GLN A 56 -11.47 23.30 -12.82
N TYR A 57 -11.32 22.45 -13.82
CA TYR A 57 -10.97 21.05 -13.61
C TYR A 57 -9.46 20.90 -13.41
N THR A 58 -9.05 19.82 -12.78
CA THR A 58 -7.64 19.43 -12.64
C THR A 58 -7.49 17.97 -13.03
N GLN A 59 -6.52 17.67 -13.90
CA GLN A 59 -6.12 16.30 -14.22
C GLN A 59 -4.72 16.05 -13.70
N ILE A 60 -4.54 14.91 -13.03
CA ILE A 60 -3.26 14.45 -12.48
C ILE A 60 -3.01 13.05 -13.04
N PHE A 61 -1.88 12.87 -13.72
CA PHE A 61 -1.46 11.57 -14.24
C PHE A 61 -0.34 10.99 -13.37
N LYS A 62 -0.43 9.73 -12.95
CA LYS A 62 0.60 9.01 -12.21
C LYS A 62 0.90 7.71 -12.94
N LYS A 63 2.15 7.51 -13.37
CA LYS A 63 2.57 6.23 -13.93
C LYS A 63 2.39 5.13 -12.88
N VAL A 64 1.84 4.00 -13.31
CA VAL A 64 1.69 2.82 -12.46
C VAL A 64 2.32 1.62 -13.17
N ASN A 65 2.72 0.62 -12.39
CA ASN A 65 3.29 -0.61 -12.95
C ASN A 65 2.49 -1.78 -12.41
N CYS A 66 1.27 -1.96 -12.93
CA CYS A 66 0.41 -3.07 -12.58
C CYS A 66 0.21 -3.96 -13.80
N SER A 67 0.87 -5.11 -13.79
CA SER A 67 0.66 -6.19 -14.76
C SER A 67 -0.71 -6.87 -14.64
N ASN A 68 -1.45 -6.58 -13.56
CA ASN A 68 -2.73 -7.20 -13.25
C ASN A 68 -3.91 -6.26 -13.55
N ASP A 69 -5.06 -6.88 -13.79
CA ASP A 69 -6.31 -6.21 -14.17
C ASP A 69 -7.06 -5.54 -12.99
N ARG A 70 -6.49 -5.56 -11.77
CA ARG A 70 -7.07 -4.92 -10.58
C ARG A 70 -6.05 -4.02 -9.89
N MET A 71 -6.53 -2.86 -9.45
CA MET A 71 -5.74 -1.89 -8.71
C MET A 71 -6.62 -1.20 -7.67
N SER A 72 -6.14 -1.06 -6.45
CA SER A 72 -6.73 -0.17 -5.44
C SER A 72 -5.98 1.15 -5.45
N VAL A 73 -6.72 2.26 -5.34
CA VAL A 73 -6.15 3.61 -5.28
C VAL A 73 -6.67 4.30 -4.03
N THR A 74 -5.75 4.79 -3.20
CA THR A 74 -6.04 5.58 -2.01
C THR A 74 -5.57 7.01 -2.25
N LEU A 75 -6.49 7.97 -2.22
CA LEU A 75 -6.17 9.39 -2.19
C LEU A 75 -6.24 9.86 -0.74
N ILE A 76 -5.26 10.64 -0.30
CA ILE A 76 -5.18 11.21 1.05
C ILE A 76 -5.01 12.72 0.91
N GLY A 77 -5.80 13.51 1.64
CA GLY A 77 -5.84 14.95 1.41
C GLY A 77 -6.87 15.68 2.29
N GLN A 78 -7.28 16.86 1.87
CA GLN A 78 -8.31 17.66 2.55
C GLN A 78 -9.22 18.32 1.51
N ASP A 79 -10.49 18.53 1.87
CA ASP A 79 -11.53 19.11 1.00
C ASP A 79 -11.70 18.31 -0.32
N MET A 80 -11.46 17.00 -0.26
CA MET A 80 -11.37 16.18 -1.46
C MET A 80 -12.74 15.83 -2.04
N ASN A 81 -13.84 15.80 -1.27
CA ASN A 81 -15.19 15.47 -1.78
C ASN A 81 -15.18 14.26 -2.75
N CYS A 82 -14.75 13.10 -2.24
CA CYS A 82 -14.37 11.92 -3.03
C CYS A 82 -15.43 11.49 -4.06
N THR A 83 -16.72 11.53 -3.72
CA THR A 83 -17.79 11.01 -4.59
C THR A 83 -18.28 12.01 -5.63
N ASP A 84 -18.26 13.29 -5.27
CA ASP A 84 -19.02 14.29 -6.01
C ASP A 84 -18.15 15.04 -7.00
N SER A 85 -16.83 14.99 -6.83
CA SER A 85 -15.95 15.87 -7.59
C SER A 85 -14.59 15.26 -7.89
N ILE A 86 -14.31 14.01 -7.48
CA ILE A 86 -13.10 13.28 -7.89
C ILE A 86 -13.49 12.02 -8.67
N TYR A 87 -12.81 11.82 -9.79
CA TYR A 87 -12.92 10.63 -10.62
C TYR A 87 -11.54 10.01 -10.77
N VAL A 88 -11.45 8.71 -10.57
CA VAL A 88 -10.21 7.96 -10.72
C VAL A 88 -10.36 6.98 -11.88
N VAL A 89 -9.34 6.89 -12.73
CA VAL A 89 -9.36 6.07 -13.94
C VAL A 89 -8.02 5.35 -14.10
N GLY A 90 -8.06 4.03 -14.25
CA GLY A 90 -6.91 3.24 -14.70
C GLY A 90 -6.83 3.23 -16.22
N LEU A 91 -5.65 3.54 -16.75
CA LEU A 91 -5.36 3.62 -18.19
C LEU A 91 -4.41 2.49 -18.61
N THR A 92 -4.68 1.91 -19.78
CA THR A 92 -3.82 0.93 -20.46
C THR A 92 -2.90 1.65 -21.46
N GLY A 93 -1.86 0.99 -21.99
CA GLY A 93 -0.89 1.62 -22.88
C GLY A 93 -1.46 2.27 -24.15
N SER A 94 -2.60 1.78 -24.66
CA SER A 94 -3.28 2.43 -25.78
C SER A 94 -3.89 3.79 -25.44
N ASP A 95 -4.19 4.03 -24.15
CA ASP A 95 -4.91 5.19 -23.63
C ASP A 95 -4.07 6.07 -22.70
N ALA A 96 -2.86 5.65 -22.32
CA ALA A 96 -1.93 6.44 -21.51
C ALA A 96 -1.65 7.82 -22.14
N GLY A 97 -1.74 8.87 -21.32
CA GLY A 97 -1.58 10.26 -21.72
C GLY A 97 -2.68 10.83 -22.62
N LYS A 98 -3.78 10.10 -22.86
CA LYS A 98 -4.93 10.58 -23.65
C LYS A 98 -6.10 10.93 -22.74
N ALA A 99 -6.65 12.14 -22.90
CA ALA A 99 -7.93 12.52 -22.33
C ALA A 99 -9.08 11.87 -23.15
N ASN A 100 -9.22 10.55 -23.09
CA ASN A 100 -10.18 9.83 -23.93
C ASN A 100 -11.53 9.63 -23.22
N ASN A 101 -12.63 9.90 -23.91
CA ASN A 101 -14.01 9.89 -23.41
C ASN A 101 -14.58 8.50 -23.05
N LYS A 102 -13.76 7.44 -23.02
CA LYS A 102 -14.17 6.09 -22.59
C LYS A 102 -13.74 5.87 -21.15
N TRP A 103 -14.31 6.67 -20.26
CA TRP A 103 -14.04 6.59 -18.83
C TRP A 103 -14.70 5.33 -18.25
N LYS A 104 -13.94 4.23 -18.10
CA LYS A 104 -14.29 3.25 -17.06
C LYS A 104 -13.77 3.79 -15.75
N THR A 105 -14.57 4.65 -15.12
CA THR A 105 -14.22 5.18 -13.80
C THR A 105 -14.05 4.02 -12.83
N CYS A 106 -12.98 4.07 -12.06
CA CYS A 106 -12.84 3.23 -10.89
C CYS A 106 -14.06 3.49 -10.00
N LEU A 107 -14.58 2.41 -9.42
CA LEU A 107 -15.73 2.55 -8.55
C LEU A 107 -15.21 3.18 -7.26
N SER A 108 -15.66 4.40 -6.97
CA SER A 108 -15.52 4.95 -5.62
C SER A 108 -16.25 3.99 -4.71
N ARG A 109 -15.50 3.43 -3.76
CA ARG A 109 -16.08 2.50 -2.82
C ARG A 109 -16.48 3.25 -1.55
N TRP A 110 -15.63 4.15 -1.05
CA TRP A 110 -15.82 4.77 0.27
C TRP A 110 -15.23 6.17 0.34
N GLN A 111 -15.83 6.97 1.21
CA GLN A 111 -15.27 8.19 1.76
C GLN A 111 -15.20 7.98 3.28
N THR A 112 -14.02 7.87 3.86
CA THR A 112 -13.89 7.96 5.32
C THR A 112 -13.84 9.44 5.69
N THR A 113 -14.72 9.85 6.61
CA THR A 113 -14.69 11.19 7.23
C THR A 113 -14.15 11.11 8.65
N THR A 114 -13.74 12.27 9.15
CA THR A 114 -12.48 12.52 9.84
C THR A 114 -12.52 12.47 11.36
N ASP A 115 -11.45 11.93 11.93
CA ASP A 115 -10.68 12.67 12.92
C ASP A 115 -9.71 13.61 12.16
N ASP A 116 -9.54 14.86 12.62
CA ASP A 116 -8.49 15.81 12.18
C ASP A 116 -8.55 16.41 10.74
N ASN A 117 -9.70 16.48 10.06
CA ASN A 117 -9.85 17.13 8.73
C ASN A 117 -8.97 16.54 7.60
N VAL A 118 -8.60 15.27 7.66
CA VAL A 118 -7.93 14.53 6.57
C VAL A 118 -8.88 13.52 5.91
N ASP A 119 -9.14 13.65 4.62
CA ASP A 119 -9.97 12.72 3.85
C ASP A 119 -9.13 11.53 3.34
N TRP A 120 -9.67 10.31 3.45
CA TRP A 120 -9.17 9.12 2.75
C TRP A 120 -10.21 8.63 1.74
N CYS A 121 -9.91 8.75 0.45
CA CYS A 121 -10.77 8.26 -0.64
C CYS A 121 -10.21 6.96 -1.21
N ILE A 122 -10.97 5.86 -1.16
CA ILE A 122 -10.52 4.56 -1.70
C ILE A 122 -11.35 4.17 -2.93
N TYR A 123 -10.66 3.89 -4.03
CA TYR A 123 -11.23 3.50 -5.31
C TYR A 123 -10.75 2.10 -5.71
N ASP A 124 -11.66 1.32 -6.27
CA ASP A 124 -11.39 -0.01 -6.84
C ASP A 124 -11.43 0.09 -8.36
N CYS A 125 -10.28 -0.13 -8.99
CA CYS A 125 -10.07 0.01 -10.42
C CYS A 125 -9.95 -1.37 -11.08
N THR A 126 -10.63 -1.54 -12.21
CA THR A 126 -10.44 -2.69 -13.11
C THR A 126 -9.90 -2.22 -14.45
N CYS A 127 -8.71 -2.68 -14.82
CA CYS A 127 -8.08 -2.44 -16.11
C CYS A 127 -8.17 -3.72 -16.96
N THR A 128 -8.23 -3.60 -18.29
CA THR A 128 -8.18 -4.78 -19.18
C THR A 128 -6.81 -4.84 -19.83
N GLY A 129 -6.00 -5.84 -19.50
CA GLY A 129 -4.62 -5.96 -19.97
C GLY A 129 -3.60 -5.20 -19.12
N GLY A 130 -3.89 -4.97 -17.83
CA GLY A 130 -3.03 -4.23 -16.90
C GLY A 130 -3.27 -2.73 -16.84
N CYS A 131 -2.83 -2.08 -15.76
CA CYS A 131 -2.83 -0.63 -15.62
C CYS A 131 -1.40 -0.10 -15.80
N GLU A 132 -1.20 0.84 -16.73
CA GLU A 132 0.09 1.49 -17.02
C GLU A 132 0.13 2.94 -16.52
N GLU A 133 -1.03 3.61 -16.43
CA GLU A 133 -1.14 4.96 -15.89
C GLU A 133 -2.44 5.12 -15.11
N LEU A 134 -2.41 5.95 -14.08
CA LEU A 134 -3.54 6.37 -13.27
C LEU A 134 -3.84 7.83 -13.60
N MET A 135 -5.12 8.15 -13.84
CA MET A 135 -5.57 9.53 -13.94
C MET A 135 -6.55 9.85 -12.81
N VAL A 136 -6.25 10.91 -12.07
CA VAL A 136 -7.17 11.54 -11.12
C VAL A 136 -7.71 12.81 -11.77
N LEU A 137 -9.02 12.85 -11.98
CA LEU A 137 -9.75 14.00 -12.51
C LEU A 137 -10.57 14.64 -11.39
N ARG A 138 -10.20 15.87 -11.03
CA ARG A 138 -11.03 16.75 -10.20
C ARG A 138 -11.96 17.55 -11.11
N TRP A 139 -13.25 17.36 -10.96
CA TRP A 139 -14.28 18.17 -11.60
C TRP A 139 -15.24 18.70 -10.51
N PRO A 140 -15.02 19.92 -9.99
CA PRO A 140 -15.84 20.45 -8.91
C PRO A 140 -17.28 20.70 -9.39
N ASN A 141 -18.28 20.39 -8.57
CA ASN A 141 -19.69 20.74 -8.88
C ASN A 141 -20.05 22.18 -8.51
N ILE A 142 -19.32 22.77 -7.55
CA ILE A 142 -19.54 24.14 -7.06
C ILE A 142 -18.20 24.85 -6.92
N LEU A 143 -18.21 26.19 -6.94
CA LEU A 143 -16.98 26.97 -6.90
C LEU A 143 -16.14 26.69 -5.64
N THR A 144 -16.79 26.54 -4.48
CA THR A 144 -16.12 26.30 -3.20
C THR A 144 -15.40 24.95 -3.13
N SER A 145 -15.74 23.97 -3.98
CA SER A 145 -15.05 22.69 -4.07
C SER A 145 -13.92 22.66 -5.11
N SER A 146 -13.63 23.81 -5.75
CA SER A 146 -12.60 23.92 -6.78
C SER A 146 -11.18 23.92 -6.21
N SER A 147 -11.02 24.39 -4.97
CA SER A 147 -9.76 24.27 -4.25
C SER A 147 -9.75 22.98 -3.41
N PHE A 148 -8.61 22.31 -3.35
CA PHE A 148 -8.41 21.10 -2.54
C PHE A 148 -6.94 20.89 -2.19
N THR A 149 -6.67 20.04 -1.20
CA THR A 149 -5.31 19.66 -0.80
C THR A 149 -5.13 18.17 -1.04
N LEU A 150 -4.01 17.78 -1.64
CA LEU A 150 -3.66 16.38 -1.89
C LEU A 150 -2.30 16.08 -1.28
N CYS A 151 -2.23 15.04 -0.47
CA CYS A 151 -1.03 14.62 0.24
C CYS A 151 -0.42 13.36 -0.40
N ASP A 152 -1.24 12.34 -0.67
CA ASP A 152 -0.76 11.11 -1.30
C ASP A 152 -1.74 10.58 -2.36
N ILE A 153 -1.16 9.95 -3.39
CA ILE A 153 -1.84 9.11 -4.37
C ILE A 153 -1.20 7.74 -4.29
N SER A 154 -1.69 6.89 -3.40
CA SER A 154 -1.22 5.52 -3.26
C SER A 154 -1.95 4.61 -4.23
N TYR A 155 -1.21 3.72 -4.90
CA TYR A 155 -1.80 2.69 -5.76
C TYR A 155 -1.17 1.33 -5.48
N HIS A 156 -1.99 0.29 -5.56
CA HIS A 156 -1.56 -1.07 -5.25
C HIS A 156 -2.16 -2.06 -6.24
N CYS A 157 -1.27 -2.81 -6.89
CA CYS A 157 -1.67 -3.85 -7.82
C CYS A 157 -2.31 -5.01 -7.05
N ASN A 158 -3.29 -5.67 -7.68
CA ASN A 158 -4.10 -6.76 -7.12
C ASN A 158 -5.03 -6.40 -5.96
N GLY A 159 -4.91 -5.21 -5.36
CA GLY A 159 -5.78 -4.76 -4.29
C GLY A 159 -7.25 -4.78 -4.69
N TYR A 160 -8.13 -5.07 -3.74
CA TYR A 160 -9.58 -5.13 -3.99
C TYR A 160 -10.39 -4.85 -2.73
N CYS A 161 -11.66 -4.43 -2.90
CA CYS A 161 -12.60 -4.30 -1.80
C CYS A 161 -13.72 -5.35 -1.88
N SER A 162 -13.92 -6.10 -0.79
CA SER A 162 -15.02 -7.06 -0.62
C SER A 162 -16.19 -6.39 0.07
N ASP A 163 -17.40 -6.61 -0.46
CA ASP A 163 -18.68 -6.28 0.18
C ASP A 163 -18.73 -4.95 0.92
N GLN A 164 -18.11 -3.93 0.33
CA GLN A 164 -18.33 -2.56 0.77
C GLN A 164 -17.92 -2.25 2.23
N SER A 165 -17.10 -3.10 2.86
CA SER A 165 -16.74 -2.95 4.28
C SER A 165 -15.26 -3.20 4.55
N VAL A 166 -14.61 -3.94 3.65
CA VAL A 166 -13.21 -4.33 3.82
C VAL A 166 -12.46 -4.23 2.49
N CYS A 167 -11.32 -3.55 2.49
CA CYS A 167 -10.37 -3.60 1.39
C CYS A 167 -9.12 -4.41 1.77
N TYR A 168 -8.65 -5.23 0.82
CA TYR A 168 -7.42 -5.99 0.90
C TYR A 168 -6.39 -5.37 -0.02
N ILE A 169 -5.28 -4.92 0.55
CA ILE A 169 -4.21 -4.21 -0.16
C ILE A 169 -2.90 -4.96 0.08
N TYR A 170 -2.11 -5.13 -0.98
CA TYR A 170 -0.91 -5.95 -0.98
C TYR A 170 0.34 -5.11 -1.13
N GLY A 171 1.44 -5.61 -0.57
CA GLY A 171 2.78 -5.11 -0.85
C GLY A 171 3.81 -6.21 -0.64
N GLU A 172 5.08 -5.84 -0.82
CA GLU A 172 6.23 -6.72 -0.68
C GLU A 172 7.27 -6.06 0.22
N GLY A 173 7.94 -6.85 1.03
CA GLY A 173 8.99 -6.40 1.95
C GLY A 173 9.09 -7.26 3.20
N SER A 174 9.87 -6.77 4.16
CA SER A 174 9.96 -7.32 5.51
C SER A 174 8.63 -7.22 6.27
N TRP A 175 8.54 -7.94 7.38
CA TRP A 175 7.34 -7.91 8.22
C TRP A 175 7.09 -6.51 8.81
N ASP A 176 8.14 -5.84 9.28
CA ASP A 176 8.03 -4.49 9.85
C ASP A 176 7.67 -3.44 8.77
N GLU A 177 8.22 -3.58 7.56
CA GLU A 177 7.81 -2.76 6.40
C GLU A 177 6.33 -2.98 6.08
N GLY A 178 5.83 -4.22 6.17
CA GLY A 178 4.42 -4.54 6.00
C GLY A 178 3.52 -3.89 7.03
N ILE A 179 3.91 -3.89 8.32
CA ILE A 179 3.17 -3.18 9.37
C ILE A 179 3.12 -1.69 9.08
N ALA A 180 4.28 -1.07 8.81
CA ALA A 180 4.36 0.36 8.55
C ALA A 180 3.56 0.73 7.29
N PHE A 181 3.62 -0.11 6.25
CA PHE A 181 2.83 0.07 5.04
C PHE A 181 1.33 0.04 5.33
N CYS A 182 0.84 -0.99 6.04
CA CYS A 182 -0.60 -1.07 6.35
C CYS A 182 -1.06 0.14 7.18
N GLN A 183 -0.29 0.59 8.15
CA GLN A 183 -0.64 1.74 8.99
C GLN A 183 -0.73 3.05 8.21
N ARG A 184 0.02 3.20 7.12
CA ARG A 184 -0.04 4.37 6.24
C ARG A 184 -1.31 4.40 5.37
N LEU A 185 -1.88 3.25 5.03
CA LEU A 185 -3.04 3.21 4.12
C LEU A 185 -4.28 3.89 4.70
N HIS A 186 -4.52 3.70 6.00
CA HIS A 186 -5.70 4.20 6.70
C HIS A 186 -5.54 4.02 8.22
N PRO A 187 -6.14 4.87 9.07
CA PRO A 187 -6.14 4.69 10.52
C PRO A 187 -6.68 3.33 11.00
N ASN A 188 -7.59 2.71 10.24
CA ASN A 188 -8.14 1.37 10.51
C ASN A 188 -7.48 0.23 9.73
N ALA A 189 -6.44 0.52 8.94
CA ALA A 189 -5.72 -0.50 8.18
C ALA A 189 -4.70 -1.24 9.06
N ARG A 190 -4.71 -2.57 8.97
CA ARG A 190 -3.83 -3.46 9.74
C ARG A 190 -3.37 -4.60 8.85
N MET A 191 -2.18 -5.16 9.11
CA MET A 191 -1.83 -6.45 8.49
C MET A 191 -2.85 -7.51 8.93
N ILE A 192 -3.21 -8.41 8.01
CA ILE A 192 -4.27 -9.40 8.26
C ILE A 192 -3.97 -10.30 9.45
N LYS A 193 -5.06 -10.81 10.05
CA LYS A 193 -5.04 -11.93 10.99
C LYS A 193 -5.73 -13.11 10.33
N GLU A 194 -5.36 -14.31 10.73
CA GLU A 194 -6.12 -15.51 10.43
C GLU A 194 -6.68 -16.04 11.75
N MET A 195 -7.97 -15.77 12.00
CA MET A 195 -8.65 -16.17 13.24
C MET A 195 -9.39 -17.50 13.09
N SER A 196 -9.49 -18.03 11.87
CA SER A 196 -10.12 -19.32 11.57
C SER A 196 -9.57 -19.94 10.28
N ALA A 197 -9.86 -21.22 10.06
CA ALA A 197 -9.51 -21.92 8.82
C ALA A 197 -10.19 -21.30 7.60
N GLU A 198 -11.42 -20.81 7.74
CA GLU A 198 -12.18 -20.17 6.65
C GLU A 198 -11.52 -18.86 6.20
N GLU A 199 -11.13 -18.01 7.16
CA GLU A 199 -10.39 -16.77 6.85
C GLU A 199 -9.05 -17.07 6.18
N GLY A 200 -8.30 -18.06 6.70
CA GLY A 200 -7.04 -18.48 6.09
C GLY A 200 -7.23 -18.97 4.65
N SER A 201 -8.26 -19.78 4.37
CA SER A 201 -8.57 -20.22 3.00
C SER A 201 -8.88 -19.07 2.04
N LYS A 202 -9.57 -18.01 2.51
CA LYS A 202 -9.83 -16.80 1.72
C LYS A 202 -8.52 -16.06 1.39
N HIS A 203 -7.66 -15.84 2.38
CA HIS A 203 -6.36 -15.18 2.16
C HIS A 203 -5.46 -16.00 1.23
N ILE A 204 -5.40 -17.33 1.38
CA ILE A 204 -4.65 -18.23 0.48
C ILE A 204 -5.15 -18.11 -0.96
N ALA A 205 -6.46 -18.14 -1.19
CA ALA A 205 -7.03 -18.04 -2.53
C ALA A 205 -6.62 -16.74 -3.23
N GLU A 206 -6.61 -15.63 -2.48
CA GLU A 206 -6.17 -14.35 -2.99
C GLU A 206 -4.67 -14.26 -3.23
N THR A 207 -3.84 -14.79 -2.33
CA THR A 207 -2.39 -14.90 -2.52
C THR A 207 -2.07 -15.69 -3.79
N VAL A 208 -2.75 -16.83 -4.01
CA VAL A 208 -2.59 -17.64 -5.23
C VAL A 208 -3.02 -16.88 -6.47
N ARG A 209 -4.17 -16.17 -6.41
CA ARG A 209 -4.67 -15.35 -7.51
C ARG A 209 -3.70 -14.23 -7.88
N ALA A 210 -3.03 -13.65 -6.89
CA ALA A 210 -2.01 -12.62 -7.06
C ALA A 210 -0.64 -13.18 -7.50
N GLY A 211 -0.47 -14.50 -7.59
CA GLY A 211 0.74 -15.16 -8.09
C GLY A 211 1.82 -15.40 -7.03
N TYR A 212 1.51 -15.19 -5.75
CA TYR A 212 2.46 -15.36 -4.65
C TYR A 212 2.34 -16.76 -4.01
N VAL A 213 3.38 -17.15 -3.29
CA VAL A 213 3.46 -18.47 -2.63
C VAL A 213 3.59 -18.39 -1.12
N ASP A 214 4.02 -17.26 -0.59
CA ASP A 214 4.16 -17.00 0.84
C ASP A 214 3.66 -15.59 1.16
N TYR A 215 3.14 -15.36 2.36
CA TYR A 215 2.76 -14.02 2.82
C TYR A 215 2.85 -13.86 4.33
N TRP A 216 3.20 -12.67 4.78
CA TRP A 216 3.18 -12.26 6.19
C TRP A 216 1.75 -12.07 6.70
N ILE A 217 1.54 -12.46 7.97
CA ILE A 217 0.37 -12.09 8.76
C ILE A 217 0.82 -11.31 9.99
N GLY A 218 -0.08 -10.55 10.61
CA GLY A 218 0.26 -9.60 11.67
C GLY A 218 0.66 -10.21 13.01
N GLY A 219 0.97 -11.51 13.08
CA GLY A 219 1.41 -12.18 14.30
C GLY A 219 2.93 -12.10 14.47
N ARG A 220 3.39 -11.82 15.70
CA ARG A 220 4.81 -11.86 16.07
C ARG A 220 5.03 -12.32 17.51
N ARG A 221 6.24 -12.76 17.81
CA ARG A 221 6.75 -12.94 19.17
C ARG A 221 7.13 -11.56 19.76
N PRO A 222 6.92 -11.32 21.07
CA PRO A 222 7.38 -10.09 21.71
C PRO A 222 8.92 -9.99 21.72
N PRO A 223 9.49 -8.80 21.52
CA PRO A 223 10.93 -8.61 21.64
C PRO A 223 11.37 -8.89 23.09
N ASN A 224 12.46 -9.64 23.27
CA ASN A 224 12.97 -10.19 24.54
C ASN A 224 12.37 -11.53 25.03
N GLY A 225 11.69 -12.28 24.15
CA GLY A 225 11.89 -13.73 23.99
C GLY A 225 11.74 -14.66 25.21
N GLY A 226 10.94 -14.31 26.22
CA GLY A 226 10.73 -15.17 27.39
C GLY A 226 9.66 -16.26 27.23
N THR A 227 8.80 -16.18 26.20
CA THR A 227 7.63 -17.06 26.04
C THR A 227 7.54 -17.61 24.61
N ASN A 228 7.04 -18.84 24.45
CA ASN A 228 6.68 -19.42 23.12
C ASN A 228 5.37 -18.83 22.58
N ASP A 229 4.94 -17.69 23.12
CA ASP A 229 3.65 -17.10 22.83
C ASP A 229 3.79 -16.06 21.72
N PHE A 230 2.86 -16.13 20.77
CA PHE A 230 2.73 -15.17 19.70
C PHE A 230 1.50 -14.30 19.96
N TYR A 231 1.59 -13.07 19.50
CA TYR A 231 0.56 -12.06 19.68
C TYR A 231 0.26 -11.38 18.36
N TRP A 232 -0.99 -10.98 18.18
CA TRP A 232 -1.37 -10.13 17.05
C TRP A 232 -0.86 -8.71 17.28
N ASN A 233 -0.03 -8.19 16.38
CA ASN A 233 0.54 -6.85 16.48
C ASN A 233 -0.52 -5.75 16.61
N SER A 234 -1.69 -5.93 15.98
CA SER A 234 -2.73 -4.91 15.96
C SER A 234 -3.62 -4.85 17.21
N SER A 235 -3.79 -5.95 17.95
CA SER A 235 -4.60 -5.95 19.18
C SER A 235 -3.82 -6.26 20.45
N HIS A 236 -2.59 -6.74 20.32
CA HIS A 236 -1.78 -7.29 21.41
C HIS A 236 -2.40 -8.52 22.10
N ASP A 237 -3.42 -9.12 21.50
CA ASP A 237 -4.01 -10.37 21.98
C ASP A 237 -3.10 -11.54 21.66
N ARG A 238 -3.02 -12.50 22.59
CA ARG A 238 -2.38 -13.79 22.37
C ARG A 238 -3.11 -14.57 21.29
N LEU A 239 -2.37 -15.30 20.46
CA LEU A 239 -2.95 -16.20 19.46
C LEU A 239 -3.78 -17.30 20.14
N VAL A 240 -5.04 -17.45 19.71
CA VAL A 240 -5.96 -18.50 20.18
C VAL A 240 -6.15 -19.57 19.10
N TYR A 241 -6.42 -19.16 17.87
CA TYR A 241 -6.38 -20.03 16.70
C TYR A 241 -4.94 -20.10 16.18
N THR A 242 -4.50 -21.31 15.81
CA THR A 242 -3.19 -21.52 15.20
C THR A 242 -3.27 -22.54 14.08
N LYS A 243 -2.50 -22.30 13.02
CA LYS A 243 -2.32 -23.24 11.91
C LYS A 243 -0.84 -23.56 11.68
N TRP A 244 -0.08 -23.69 12.77
CA TRP A 244 1.34 -24.02 12.71
C TRP A 244 1.59 -25.28 11.90
N LEU A 245 2.64 -25.23 11.09
CA LEU A 245 3.18 -26.41 10.46
C LEU A 245 3.72 -27.38 11.53
N GLN A 246 3.79 -28.65 11.17
CA GLN A 246 4.37 -29.65 12.06
C GLN A 246 5.81 -29.26 12.41
N GLY A 247 6.10 -29.13 13.71
CA GLY A 247 7.40 -28.71 14.21
C GLY A 247 7.56 -27.21 14.44
N GLN A 248 6.54 -26.40 14.11
CA GLN A 248 6.51 -24.96 14.34
C GLN A 248 5.63 -24.57 15.54
N PRO A 249 5.94 -23.45 16.23
CA PRO A 249 7.12 -22.60 16.04
C PRO A 249 8.43 -23.26 16.52
N TYR A 250 9.54 -23.02 15.81
CA TYR A 250 10.83 -23.67 16.07
C TYR A 250 11.63 -22.93 17.14
N LYS A 251 11.80 -23.57 18.30
CA LYS A 251 12.47 -23.00 19.47
C LYS A 251 13.96 -22.70 19.30
N GLY A 252 14.61 -23.23 18.26
CA GLY A 252 16.07 -23.14 18.09
C GLY A 252 16.54 -21.95 17.25
N SER A 253 15.64 -21.15 16.68
CA SER A 253 15.99 -19.97 15.91
C SER A 253 15.78 -18.71 16.74
N SER A 254 16.87 -18.00 17.06
CA SER A 254 16.82 -16.73 17.80
C SER A 254 16.18 -15.59 17.00
N ASP A 255 16.03 -15.77 15.68
CA ASP A 255 15.68 -14.69 14.76
C ASP A 255 14.31 -14.93 14.09
N ALA A 256 13.63 -16.03 14.42
CA ALA A 256 12.32 -16.41 13.87
C ALA A 256 11.17 -15.95 14.78
N ASP A 257 10.79 -14.68 14.63
CA ASP A 257 9.79 -14.05 15.50
C ASP A 257 8.52 -13.61 14.75
N CYS A 258 8.45 -13.73 13.43
CA CYS A 258 7.32 -13.26 12.62
C CYS A 258 6.61 -14.41 11.91
N ILE A 259 5.29 -14.34 11.81
CA ILE A 259 4.49 -15.43 11.22
C ILE A 259 4.33 -15.22 9.72
N ILE A 260 4.81 -16.19 8.96
CA ILE A 260 4.57 -16.32 7.52
C ILE A 260 3.65 -17.50 7.25
N VAL A 261 2.72 -17.35 6.30
CA VAL A 261 1.96 -18.46 5.74
C VAL A 261 2.68 -18.92 4.48
N THR A 262 2.99 -20.20 4.38
CA THR A 262 3.81 -20.72 3.27
C THR A 262 3.18 -21.88 2.51
N LYS A 263 3.21 -21.81 1.17
CA LYS A 263 2.76 -22.89 0.27
C LYS A 263 3.62 -24.14 0.40
N ARG A 264 4.91 -24.00 0.75
CA ARG A 264 5.92 -25.08 0.72
C ARG A 264 5.48 -26.34 1.48
N PHE A 265 4.67 -26.17 2.51
CA PHE A 265 4.18 -27.27 3.36
C PHE A 265 2.65 -27.25 3.54
N GLY A 266 1.91 -26.78 2.53
CA GLY A 266 0.44 -26.87 2.54
C GLY A 266 -0.28 -25.69 3.19
N TRP A 267 0.29 -24.48 3.10
CA TRP A 267 -0.32 -23.23 3.58
C TRP A 267 -0.56 -23.20 5.10
N GLY A 268 0.39 -23.75 5.86
CA GLY A 268 0.47 -23.58 7.31
C GLY A 268 1.36 -22.40 7.69
N TRP A 269 1.39 -22.12 8.99
CA TRP A 269 2.19 -21.05 9.58
C TRP A 269 3.59 -21.53 9.92
N ASP A 270 4.56 -20.68 9.64
CA ASP A 270 5.96 -20.85 9.96
C ASP A 270 6.44 -19.61 10.73
N ASP A 271 7.25 -19.78 11.77
CA ASP A 271 7.97 -18.65 12.36
C ASP A 271 9.25 -18.42 11.57
N SER A 272 9.35 -17.25 10.96
CA SER A 272 10.43 -16.89 10.05
C SER A 272 11.08 -15.58 10.46
N SER A 273 12.26 -15.33 9.89
CA SER A 273 12.96 -14.08 10.14
C SER A 273 12.14 -12.90 9.64
N CYS A 274 11.83 -11.97 10.54
CA CYS A 274 11.07 -10.75 10.24
C CYS A 274 11.72 -9.90 9.13
N LEU A 275 13.03 -10.09 8.91
CA LEU A 275 13.83 -9.39 7.90
C LEU A 275 13.70 -9.98 6.50
N MET A 276 13.09 -11.16 6.35
CA MET A 276 12.88 -11.74 5.02
C MET A 276 11.88 -10.91 4.22
N SER A 277 12.19 -10.65 2.96
CA SER A 277 11.23 -10.04 2.04
C SER A 277 10.19 -11.07 1.61
N SER A 278 8.91 -10.76 1.80
CA SER A 278 7.79 -11.54 1.29
C SER A 278 6.59 -10.63 1.02
N MET A 279 5.55 -11.19 0.43
CA MET A 279 4.27 -10.50 0.30
C MET A 279 3.69 -10.24 1.70
N TYR A 280 3.00 -9.12 1.88
CA TYR A 280 2.12 -8.91 3.03
C TYR A 280 0.76 -8.42 2.55
N MET A 281 -0.26 -8.66 3.38
CA MET A 281 -1.63 -8.29 3.09
C MET A 281 -2.17 -7.41 4.21
N CYS A 282 -2.66 -6.24 3.83
CA CYS A 282 -3.37 -5.32 4.69
C CYS A 282 -4.87 -5.54 4.55
N LYS A 283 -5.57 -5.60 5.68
CA LYS A 283 -7.01 -5.43 5.77
C LYS A 283 -7.29 -4.01 6.21
N VAL A 284 -8.07 -3.29 5.41
CA VAL A 284 -8.62 -1.97 5.77
C VAL A 284 -10.07 -2.20 6.13
N ALA A 285 -10.39 -2.15 7.42
CA ALA A 285 -11.77 -2.10 7.88
C ALA A 285 -12.25 -0.64 7.75
N ILE A 286 -13.42 -0.45 7.17
CA ILE A 286 -14.01 0.88 7.01
C ILE A 286 -15.24 0.88 7.91
N ASP A 287 -15.21 1.68 8.97
CA ASP A 287 -16.33 1.81 9.90
C ASP A 287 -17.47 2.52 9.15
N GLN A 288 -18.70 1.99 9.29
CA GLN A 288 -19.92 2.64 8.78
C GLN A 288 -20.42 3.69 9.76
#